data_AF-A0A0F4YEV2-F1
#
_entry.id   AF-A0A0F4YEV2-F1
#
_cell.length_a   1.000
_cell.length_b   1.000
_cell.length_c   1.000
_cell.angle_alpha   90.00
_cell.angle_beta   90.00
_cell.angle_gamma   90.00
#
_symmetry.space_group_name_H-M   'P 1'
#
loop_
_entity.id
_entity.type
_entity.pdbx_description
1 polymer ?
#
loop_
_entity_poly.entity_id
_entity_poly.type
_entity_poly.pdbx_seq_one_letter_code
_entity_poly.pdbx_strand_id
1 'polypeptide(L)'
;MVYAFPLPTTSHLAFQTYLSSSTHPSLPQSASTARHALRLALKTHKRLPPRERETHLQTVLNALNEYLPYLFAISHGLSGKTVGSGGGVGEEVEITLRAEIEVEWRPVLTSSSSLLKGMRDGGRVKGRGLDFEIAFVLSTLGYVLSGLARVGVLRTLYAASTPTAEQRTAAVQAATKQLLQTSSVHSLLASSYNLVVEGSATVPDLDSTTQSALSSLALAEATLLAVLKDDAYTFACIQARNPHDKDWMVRPPEIPKVRALLFARLCVRAAEYAEQAAAGLGSVGAGGRNSSSAAGKIDEDLVKYAQTLGKVARAKACRFFGVDAEMAGKVGEGIAWLRAGKGALGFKRALAPEGEATGKGSGTISRLKREWAERREERKLEKGNAGGGAGHDGELDRGDDAGWEEECRVLDMLETKWVKMNNTVSSHVIPPSASLLSNLPSGRDIHSAPAPYTPPSLDEDQLVRMRAPPDEGEQQLPGMDDSDEEVSPGEPPAGFPSRPVTTDSTYF
;
A
#
# COMPACT_ATOMS: atom_id res chain seq x y z
N MET A 1 5.27 -7.02 -4.81
CA MET A 1 4.73 -5.73 -5.29
C MET A 1 4.38 -4.89 -4.06
N VAL A 2 3.89 -3.67 -4.23
CA VAL A 2 3.53 -2.75 -3.11
C VAL A 2 2.10 -3.02 -2.63
N TYR A 3 1.82 -2.88 -1.34
CA TYR A 3 0.48 -3.06 -0.77
C TYR A 3 -0.52 -2.00 -1.28
N ALA A 4 -1.78 -2.39 -1.47
CA ALA A 4 -2.85 -1.50 -1.92
C ALA A 4 -3.62 -0.94 -0.72
N PHE A 5 -3.15 0.17 -0.14
CA PHE A 5 -3.82 0.78 1.01
C PHE A 5 -5.20 1.36 0.63
N PRO A 6 -6.28 1.02 1.35
CA PRO A 6 -7.51 1.80 1.32
C PRO A 6 -7.27 3.23 1.83
N LEU A 7 -8.06 4.20 1.34
CA LEU A 7 -7.96 5.60 1.78
C LEU A 7 -9.03 5.92 2.81
N PRO A 8 -8.69 6.63 3.91
CA PRO A 8 -9.67 7.05 4.91
C PRO A 8 -10.59 8.15 4.37
N THR A 9 -11.68 8.40 5.10
CA THR A 9 -12.62 9.49 4.78
C THR A 9 -12.86 10.36 6.00
N THR A 10 -12.99 11.67 5.82
CA THR A 10 -13.20 12.65 6.91
C THR A 10 -14.62 13.23 6.92
N SER A 11 -15.07 13.71 8.08
CA SER A 11 -16.22 14.59 8.22
C SER A 11 -15.89 16.03 7.80
N HIS A 12 -16.89 16.92 7.87
CA HIS A 12 -16.76 18.32 7.49
C HIS A 12 -16.14 19.09 8.65
N LEU A 13 -15.24 20.03 8.36
CA LEU A 13 -14.65 20.92 9.35
C LEU A 13 -14.52 22.31 8.74
N ALA A 14 -14.96 23.31 9.49
CA ALA A 14 -14.78 24.72 9.17
C ALA A 14 -13.91 25.36 10.25
N PHE A 15 -12.67 25.70 9.91
CA PHE A 15 -11.71 26.27 10.86
C PHE A 15 -12.14 27.63 11.41
N GLN A 16 -12.91 28.43 10.67
CA GLN A 16 -13.40 29.73 11.16
C GLN A 16 -14.27 29.63 12.43
N THR A 17 -14.86 28.45 12.71
CA THR A 17 -15.63 28.22 13.93
C THR A 17 -14.73 28.06 15.15
N TYR A 18 -13.51 27.55 14.96
CA TYR A 18 -12.57 27.20 16.03
C TYR A 18 -11.41 28.18 16.15
N LEU A 19 -11.06 28.87 15.07
CA LEU A 19 -9.86 29.69 14.96
C LEU A 19 -10.18 31.08 14.43
N SER A 20 -9.42 32.06 14.90
CA SER A 20 -9.25 33.34 14.20
C SER A 20 -7.79 33.75 14.16
N SER A 21 -7.43 34.55 13.17
CA SER A 21 -6.11 35.16 13.07
C SER A 21 -6.25 36.67 12.99
N SER A 22 -5.50 37.38 13.81
CA SER A 22 -5.38 38.85 13.80
C SER A 22 -4.54 39.34 12.61
N THR A 23 -3.52 38.57 12.25
CA THR A 23 -2.55 38.89 11.20
C THR A 23 -3.01 38.43 9.82
N HIS A 24 -3.65 37.25 9.73
CA HIS A 24 -4.03 36.58 8.49
C HIS A 24 -5.51 36.15 8.52
N PRO A 25 -6.47 37.08 8.51
CA PRO A 25 -7.88 36.78 8.77
C PRO A 25 -8.52 35.79 7.78
N SER A 26 -8.01 35.66 6.55
CA SER A 26 -8.52 34.68 5.57
C SER A 26 -7.88 33.29 5.68
N LEU A 27 -6.81 33.10 6.46
CA LEU A 27 -6.14 31.80 6.62
C LEU A 27 -7.10 30.67 7.09
N PRO A 28 -7.94 30.85 8.14
CA PRO A 28 -8.89 29.81 8.53
C PRO A 28 -9.88 29.45 7.42
N GLN A 29 -10.36 30.44 6.64
CA GLN A 29 -11.29 30.21 5.55
C GLN A 29 -10.62 29.44 4.40
N SER A 30 -9.42 29.87 3.97
CA SER A 30 -8.66 29.18 2.92
C SER A 30 -8.33 27.74 3.31
N ALA A 31 -7.97 27.51 4.58
CA ALA A 31 -7.75 26.16 5.11
C ALA A 31 -9.02 25.30 5.08
N SER A 32 -10.19 25.88 5.41
CA SER A 32 -11.50 25.18 5.31
C SER A 32 -11.80 24.78 3.86
N THR A 33 -11.55 25.68 2.90
CA THR A 33 -11.76 25.41 1.46
C THR A 33 -10.85 24.30 0.95
N ALA A 34 -9.55 24.36 1.28
CA ALA A 34 -8.59 23.31 0.90
C ALA A 34 -8.95 21.95 1.52
N ARG A 35 -9.37 21.94 2.80
CA ARG A 35 -9.88 20.72 3.45
C ARG A 35 -11.12 20.18 2.76
N HIS A 36 -12.05 21.04 2.36
CA HIS A 36 -13.26 20.64 1.67
C HIS A 36 -12.93 19.95 0.34
N ALA A 37 -11.99 20.49 -0.43
CA ALA A 37 -11.49 19.87 -1.66
C ALA A 37 -10.90 18.47 -1.39
N LEU A 38 -10.10 18.31 -0.34
CA LEU A 38 -9.58 17.00 0.09
C LEU A 38 -10.71 16.03 0.44
N ARG A 39 -11.70 16.45 1.23
CA ARG A 39 -12.86 15.61 1.58
C ARG A 39 -13.61 15.15 0.32
N LEU A 40 -13.85 16.05 -0.64
CA LEU A 40 -14.50 15.71 -1.90
C LEU A 40 -13.67 14.71 -2.71
N ALA A 41 -12.36 14.92 -2.82
CA ALA A 41 -11.47 14.00 -3.52
C ALA A 41 -11.50 12.59 -2.89
N LEU A 42 -11.45 12.49 -1.56
CA LEU A 42 -11.54 11.20 -0.86
C LEU A 42 -12.90 10.52 -1.03
N LYS A 43 -14.00 11.29 -0.96
CA LYS A 43 -15.36 10.79 -1.16
C LYS A 43 -15.56 10.28 -2.59
N THR A 44 -15.07 11.01 -3.58
CA THR A 44 -15.09 10.60 -4.98
C THR A 44 -14.27 9.33 -5.19
N HIS A 45 -13.02 9.29 -4.70
CA HIS A 45 -12.17 8.10 -4.78
C HIS A 45 -12.86 6.84 -4.22
N LYS A 46 -13.52 6.93 -3.05
CA LYS A 46 -14.24 5.81 -2.45
C LYS A 46 -15.38 5.29 -3.36
N ARG A 47 -16.06 6.18 -4.09
CA ARG A 47 -17.22 5.86 -4.95
C ARG A 47 -16.82 5.31 -6.32
N LEU A 48 -15.62 5.63 -6.81
CA LEU A 48 -15.13 5.18 -8.11
C LEU A 48 -14.91 3.65 -8.14
N PRO A 49 -15.06 2.99 -9.31
CA PRO A 49 -14.68 1.59 -9.49
C PRO A 49 -13.15 1.42 -9.42
N PRO A 50 -12.64 0.21 -9.13
CA PRO A 50 -11.21 -0.02 -8.86
C PRO A 50 -10.25 0.50 -9.93
N ARG A 51 -10.58 0.39 -11.23
CA ARG A 51 -9.73 0.89 -12.32
C ARG A 51 -9.64 2.43 -12.35
N GLU A 52 -10.73 3.12 -12.05
CA GLU A 52 -10.78 4.59 -12.03
C GLU A 52 -10.17 5.15 -10.74
N ARG A 53 -10.15 4.37 -9.66
CA ARG A 53 -9.43 4.74 -8.43
C ARG A 53 -7.94 4.93 -8.70
N GLU A 54 -7.32 4.07 -9.50
CA GLU A 54 -5.89 4.14 -9.84
C GLU A 54 -5.52 5.47 -10.51
N THR A 55 -6.36 5.97 -11.42
CA THR A 55 -6.13 7.25 -12.10
C THR A 55 -6.45 8.45 -11.21
N HIS A 56 -7.39 8.30 -10.28
CA HIS A 56 -7.81 9.35 -9.36
C HIS A 56 -6.83 9.60 -8.20
N LEU A 57 -5.88 8.69 -7.94
CA LEU A 57 -4.87 8.87 -6.88
C LEU A 57 -4.09 10.19 -7.02
N GLN A 58 -3.78 10.62 -8.25
CA GLN A 58 -3.07 11.88 -8.48
C GLN A 58 -3.91 13.10 -8.05
N THR A 59 -5.23 13.06 -8.26
CA THR A 59 -6.15 14.11 -7.81
C THR A 59 -6.15 14.23 -6.28
N VAL A 60 -6.14 13.09 -5.57
CA VAL A 60 -6.06 13.07 -4.10
C VAL A 60 -4.72 13.62 -3.63
N LEU A 61 -3.61 13.24 -4.28
CA LEU A 61 -2.28 13.76 -3.95
C LEU A 61 -2.21 15.29 -4.09
N ASN A 62 -2.79 15.84 -5.16
CA ASN A 62 -2.82 17.28 -5.37
C ASN A 62 -3.59 17.99 -4.24
N ALA A 63 -4.79 17.49 -3.89
CA ALA A 63 -5.58 18.06 -2.79
C ALA A 63 -4.86 17.97 -1.43
N LEU A 64 -4.10 16.90 -1.17
CA LEU A 64 -3.25 16.79 0.03
C LEU A 64 -2.14 17.84 0.03
N ASN A 65 -1.43 18.00 -1.09
CA ASN A 65 -0.34 18.96 -1.21
C ASN A 65 -0.81 20.42 -1.13
N GLU A 66 -2.04 20.70 -1.55
CA GLU A 66 -2.67 22.01 -1.37
C GLU A 66 -3.07 22.25 0.08
N TYR A 67 -3.53 21.22 0.80
CA TYR A 67 -4.03 21.39 2.16
C TYR A 67 -2.93 21.40 3.24
N LEU A 68 -1.90 20.57 3.10
CA LEU A 68 -0.82 20.41 4.08
C LEU A 68 -0.14 21.75 4.47
N PRO A 69 0.22 22.66 3.54
CA PRO A 69 0.80 23.95 3.90
C PRO A 69 -0.06 24.76 4.87
N TYR A 70 -1.38 24.77 4.69
CA TYR A 70 -2.30 25.47 5.59
C TYR A 70 -2.33 24.85 6.98
N LEU A 71 -2.35 23.51 7.07
CA LEU A 71 -2.30 22.82 8.36
C LEU A 71 -1.03 23.15 9.14
N PHE A 72 0.13 23.13 8.49
CA PHE A 72 1.40 23.46 9.15
C PHE A 72 1.52 24.94 9.50
N ALA A 73 1.00 25.85 8.65
CA ALA A 73 0.92 27.26 8.98
C ALA A 73 0.05 27.50 10.24
N ILE A 74 -1.08 26.81 10.35
CA ILE A 74 -1.94 26.89 11.54
C ILE A 74 -1.24 26.32 12.78
N SER A 75 -0.58 25.16 12.64
CA SER A 75 0.17 24.54 13.75
C SER A 75 1.29 25.44 14.26
N HIS A 76 2.05 26.06 13.36
CA HIS A 76 3.11 26.99 13.70
C HIS A 76 2.56 28.26 14.36
N GLY A 77 1.47 28.82 13.84
CA GLY A 77 0.84 30.01 14.42
C GLY A 77 0.27 29.76 15.82
N LEU A 78 -0.31 28.58 16.07
CA LEU A 78 -0.74 28.16 17.41
C LEU A 78 0.44 27.92 18.37
N SER A 79 1.61 27.55 17.84
CA SER A 79 2.83 27.29 18.62
C SER A 79 3.72 28.52 18.81
N GLY A 80 3.36 29.69 18.25
CA GLY A 80 4.21 30.89 18.21
C GLY A 80 5.50 30.72 17.40
N LYS A 81 5.52 29.78 16.45
CA LYS A 81 6.65 29.56 15.52
C LYS A 81 6.43 30.39 14.25
N THR A 82 7.51 30.93 13.70
CA THR A 82 7.46 31.66 12.43
C THR A 82 7.14 30.72 11.26
N VAL A 83 6.36 31.22 10.29
CA VAL A 83 5.97 30.52 9.07
C VAL A 83 6.80 31.04 7.89
N GLY A 84 7.29 30.16 7.03
CA GLY A 84 8.06 30.50 5.82
C GLY A 84 9.22 29.53 5.57
N SER A 85 9.52 29.24 4.31
CA SER A 85 10.65 28.40 3.89
C SER A 85 11.80 29.25 3.37
N GLY A 86 12.96 29.12 4.03
CA GLY A 86 14.25 29.56 3.49
C GLY A 86 14.72 30.93 3.96
N GLY A 87 15.83 30.94 4.72
CA GLY A 87 16.86 32.01 4.81
C GLY A 87 16.47 33.45 5.19
N GLY A 88 15.20 33.83 5.14
CA GLY A 88 14.68 35.16 5.45
C GLY A 88 14.06 35.23 6.86
N VAL A 89 13.64 36.44 7.23
CA VAL A 89 12.88 36.71 8.46
C VAL A 89 11.52 36.02 8.32
N GLY A 90 11.31 34.91 9.04
CA GLY A 90 10.05 34.18 8.99
C GLY A 90 8.87 35.06 9.41
N GLU A 91 7.72 34.86 8.78
CA GLU A 91 6.52 35.63 9.02
C GLU A 91 5.79 35.11 10.27
N GLU A 92 5.39 36.01 11.16
CA GLU A 92 4.67 35.64 12.38
C GLU A 92 3.16 35.60 12.10
N VAL A 93 2.59 34.40 12.14
CA VAL A 93 1.15 34.18 11.97
C VAL A 93 0.53 33.99 13.35
N GLU A 94 -0.07 35.04 13.89
CA GLU A 94 -0.79 34.95 15.17
C GLU A 94 -2.17 34.30 14.99
N ILE A 95 -2.42 33.21 15.73
CA ILE A 95 -3.69 32.47 15.69
C ILE A 95 -4.25 32.33 17.11
N THR A 96 -5.49 32.74 17.28
CA THR A 96 -6.26 32.59 18.51
C THR A 96 -7.22 31.40 18.40
N LEU A 97 -7.11 30.44 19.31
CA LEU A 97 -8.04 29.33 19.45
C LEU A 97 -9.30 29.81 20.21
N ARG A 98 -10.47 29.73 19.57
CA ARG A 98 -11.78 30.09 20.14
C ARG A 98 -12.46 28.90 20.82
N ALA A 99 -12.31 27.72 20.23
CA ALA A 99 -12.85 26.45 20.71
C ALA A 99 -11.91 25.32 20.31
N GLU A 100 -11.96 24.20 21.03
CA GLU A 100 -11.18 23.02 20.71
C GLU A 100 -11.57 22.45 19.35
N ILE A 101 -10.60 22.23 18.47
CA ILE A 101 -10.84 21.66 17.14
C ILE A 101 -11.24 20.20 17.31
N GLU A 102 -12.43 19.82 16.84
CA GLU A 102 -12.89 18.44 16.83
C GLU A 102 -13.04 17.94 15.40
N VAL A 103 -12.47 16.78 15.11
CA VAL A 103 -12.45 16.19 13.77
C VAL A 103 -12.83 14.72 13.82
N GLU A 104 -13.55 14.24 12.80
CA GLU A 104 -13.91 12.83 12.69
C GLU A 104 -13.34 12.19 11.42
N TRP A 105 -12.58 11.11 11.60
CA TRP A 105 -12.00 10.32 10.51
C TRP A 105 -12.52 8.90 10.56
N ARG A 106 -12.70 8.28 9.39
CA ARG A 106 -12.94 6.83 9.28
C ARG A 106 -11.59 6.13 9.07
N PRO A 107 -11.05 5.45 10.09
CA PRO A 107 -9.79 4.71 9.96
C PRO A 107 -9.93 3.53 9.00
N VAL A 108 -8.79 3.05 8.50
CA VAL A 108 -8.75 2.00 7.47
C VAL A 108 -7.90 0.80 7.84
N LEU A 109 -7.09 0.88 8.89
CA LEU A 109 -6.27 -0.25 9.34
C LEU A 109 -6.97 -1.12 10.39
N THR A 110 -8.12 -0.70 10.92
CA THR A 110 -8.89 -1.49 11.87
C THR A 110 -9.62 -2.64 11.18
N SER A 111 -9.50 -3.86 11.71
CA SER A 111 -10.19 -5.05 11.19
C SER A 111 -11.70 -4.84 11.03
N SER A 112 -12.24 -5.18 9.85
CA SER A 112 -13.69 -5.09 9.53
C SER A 112 -14.59 -5.87 10.49
N SER A 113 -14.10 -7.00 11.03
CA SER A 113 -14.79 -7.79 12.06
C SER A 113 -14.99 -7.03 13.38
N SER A 114 -14.16 -6.03 13.64
CA SER A 114 -14.21 -5.19 14.83
C SER A 114 -15.17 -4.01 14.67
N LEU A 115 -15.42 -3.58 13.44
CA LEU A 115 -16.41 -2.54 13.10
C LEU A 115 -17.85 -3.04 13.29
N LEU A 116 -18.11 -4.32 13.04
CA LEU A 116 -19.44 -4.94 13.18
C LEU A 116 -19.97 -5.00 14.62
N LYS A 117 -19.10 -4.90 15.64
CA LYS A 117 -19.50 -4.97 17.05
C LYS A 117 -19.72 -3.59 17.69
N GLY A 118 -19.31 -2.51 17.01
CA GLY A 118 -19.38 -1.12 17.46
C GLY A 118 -20.42 -0.27 16.72
N MET A 119 -21.50 -0.91 16.22
CA MET A 119 -22.61 -0.31 15.45
C MET A 119 -23.45 0.67 16.30
N ARG A 120 -22.83 1.73 16.81
CA ARG A 120 -23.51 2.90 17.38
C ARG A 120 -22.99 4.22 16.81
N ASP A 121 -21.85 4.25 16.11
CA ASP A 121 -21.30 5.50 15.53
C ASP A 121 -20.47 5.28 14.24
N GLY A 122 -21.08 4.74 13.18
CA GLY A 122 -20.60 4.83 11.78
C GLY A 122 -19.16 4.38 11.44
N GLY A 123 -18.44 3.74 12.36
CA GLY A 123 -17.02 3.40 12.24
C GLY A 123 -16.08 4.61 12.19
N ARG A 124 -16.54 5.83 12.51
CA ARG A 124 -15.70 7.03 12.58
C ARG A 124 -15.12 7.20 13.98
N VAL A 125 -13.92 7.77 14.07
CA VAL A 125 -13.27 8.13 15.31
C VAL A 125 -13.18 9.64 15.39
N LYS A 126 -13.69 10.19 16.50
CA LYS A 126 -13.56 11.60 16.83
C LYS A 126 -12.22 11.82 17.52
N GLY A 127 -11.50 12.84 17.12
CA GLY A 127 -10.28 13.28 17.76
C GLY A 127 -10.25 14.78 17.94
N ARG A 128 -9.46 15.21 18.92
CA ARG A 128 -9.32 16.60 19.33
C ARG A 128 -7.96 17.15 18.92
N GLY A 129 -7.94 18.43 18.62
CA GLY A 129 -6.75 19.18 18.29
C GLY A 129 -6.31 19.02 16.83
N LEU A 130 -5.41 19.92 16.43
CA LEU A 130 -4.86 19.96 15.08
C LEU A 130 -3.91 18.79 14.81
N ASP A 131 -3.24 18.29 15.84
CA ASP A 131 -2.28 17.19 15.70
C ASP A 131 -2.96 15.88 15.26
N PHE A 132 -4.19 15.64 15.72
CA PHE A 132 -5.02 14.52 15.27
C PHE A 132 -5.33 14.63 13.77
N GLU A 133 -5.66 15.83 13.32
CA GLU A 133 -5.90 16.10 11.91
C GLU A 133 -4.63 15.90 11.08
N ILE A 134 -3.51 16.49 11.50
CA ILE A 134 -2.22 16.37 10.80
C ILE A 134 -1.82 14.89 10.69
N ALA A 135 -2.00 14.12 11.75
CA ALA A 135 -1.63 12.71 11.75
C ALA A 135 -2.42 11.88 10.71
N PHE A 136 -3.74 12.10 10.60
CA PHE A 136 -4.56 11.43 9.59
C PHE A 136 -4.26 11.90 8.16
N VAL A 137 -4.05 13.20 7.95
CA VAL A 137 -3.71 13.74 6.62
C VAL A 137 -2.36 13.22 6.14
N LEU A 138 -1.35 13.21 7.01
CA LEU A 138 -0.03 12.64 6.70
C LEU A 138 -0.10 11.12 6.49
N SER A 139 -0.88 10.38 7.29
CA SER A 139 -1.08 8.94 7.06
C SER A 139 -1.72 8.69 5.69
N THR A 140 -2.71 9.51 5.32
CA THR A 140 -3.35 9.47 4.00
C THR A 140 -2.35 9.76 2.87
N LEU A 141 -1.45 10.73 3.06
CA LEU A 141 -0.36 11.00 2.12
C LEU A 141 0.53 9.77 1.93
N GLY A 142 0.93 9.09 3.02
CA GLY A 142 1.69 7.84 2.95
C GLY A 142 0.99 6.77 2.12
N TYR A 143 -0.32 6.56 2.35
CA TYR A 143 -1.13 5.59 1.60
C TYR A 143 -1.23 5.94 0.11
N VAL A 144 -1.47 7.21 -0.22
CA VAL A 144 -1.56 7.68 -1.62
C VAL A 144 -0.23 7.53 -2.34
N LEU A 145 0.89 7.87 -1.70
CA LEU A 145 2.24 7.69 -2.26
C LEU A 145 2.56 6.22 -2.53
N SER A 146 2.22 5.31 -1.61
CA SER A 146 2.33 3.87 -1.82
C SER A 146 1.44 3.37 -2.97
N GLY A 147 0.21 3.88 -3.05
CA GLY A 147 -0.72 3.58 -4.15
C GLY A 147 -0.18 4.02 -5.52
N LEU A 148 0.40 5.22 -5.61
CA LEU A 148 1.02 5.71 -6.84
C LEU A 148 2.25 4.88 -7.23
N ALA A 149 3.09 4.51 -6.26
CA ALA A 149 4.25 3.65 -6.47
C ALA A 149 3.82 2.29 -7.04
N ARG A 150 2.77 1.72 -6.45
CA ARG A 150 2.14 0.48 -6.91
C ARG A 150 1.64 0.59 -8.35
N VAL A 151 0.78 1.57 -8.64
CA VAL A 151 0.14 1.73 -9.96
C VAL A 151 1.19 1.96 -11.04
N GLY A 152 2.18 2.82 -10.77
CA GLY A 152 3.27 3.10 -11.72
C GLY A 152 4.04 1.83 -12.09
N VAL A 153 4.44 1.03 -11.09
CA VAL A 153 5.17 -0.22 -11.32
C VAL A 153 4.29 -1.24 -12.05
N LEU A 154 3.06 -1.48 -11.59
CA LEU A 154 2.19 -2.49 -12.20
C LEU A 154 1.83 -2.16 -13.65
N ARG A 155 1.56 -0.89 -13.96
CA ARG A 155 1.27 -0.45 -15.33
C ARG A 155 2.44 -0.69 -16.27
N THR A 156 3.67 -0.52 -15.79
CA THR A 156 4.86 -0.78 -16.58
C THR A 156 5.14 -2.28 -16.70
N LEU A 157 5.04 -3.05 -15.62
CA LEU A 157 5.36 -4.48 -15.63
C LEU A 157 4.38 -5.32 -16.45
N TYR A 158 3.09 -4.99 -16.36
CA TYR A 158 2.01 -5.73 -17.01
C TYR A 158 1.44 -5.00 -18.23
N ALA A 159 2.25 -4.14 -18.86
CA ALA A 159 1.87 -3.48 -20.11
C ALA A 159 1.64 -4.51 -21.23
N ALA A 160 0.69 -4.22 -22.14
CA ALA A 160 0.39 -5.07 -23.27
C ALA A 160 1.57 -5.20 -24.24
N SER A 161 2.38 -4.14 -24.37
CA SER A 161 3.66 -4.16 -25.09
C SER A 161 4.83 -4.26 -24.13
N THR A 162 5.89 -4.95 -24.55
CA THR A 162 7.12 -5.09 -23.77
C THR A 162 7.73 -3.72 -23.46
N PRO A 163 7.83 -3.31 -22.18
CA PRO A 163 8.37 -2.00 -21.81
C PRO A 163 9.88 -1.94 -22.05
N THR A 164 10.39 -0.78 -22.47
CA THR A 164 11.84 -0.59 -22.66
C THR A 164 12.57 -0.62 -21.32
N ALA A 165 13.89 -0.87 -21.32
CA ALA A 165 14.71 -0.81 -20.10
C ALA A 165 14.66 0.58 -19.43
N GLU A 166 14.58 1.65 -20.23
CA GLU A 166 14.46 3.02 -19.75
C GLU A 166 13.11 3.27 -19.07
N GLN A 167 12.00 2.85 -19.69
CA GLN A 167 10.66 2.96 -19.11
C GLN A 167 10.56 2.22 -17.77
N ARG A 168 11.13 1.02 -17.69
CA ARG A 168 11.20 0.24 -16.45
C ARG A 168 12.02 0.96 -15.38
N THR A 169 13.19 1.49 -15.75
CA THR A 169 14.05 2.22 -14.84
C THR A 169 13.36 3.47 -14.30
N ALA A 170 12.70 4.24 -15.16
CA ALA A 170 11.98 5.44 -14.77
C ALA A 170 10.82 5.13 -13.82
N ALA A 171 10.02 4.09 -14.12
CA ALA A 171 8.90 3.67 -13.27
C ALA A 171 9.39 3.22 -11.87
N VAL A 172 10.46 2.41 -11.83
CA VAL A 172 11.06 1.96 -10.56
C VAL A 172 11.64 3.13 -9.77
N GLN A 173 12.35 4.07 -10.42
CA GLN A 173 12.91 5.24 -9.74
C GLN A 173 11.81 6.14 -9.16
N ALA A 174 10.74 6.40 -9.92
CA ALA A 174 9.61 7.19 -9.44
C ALA A 174 8.92 6.52 -8.23
N ALA A 175 8.65 5.22 -8.32
CA ALA A 175 8.05 4.45 -7.23
C ALA A 175 8.96 4.37 -6.00
N THR A 176 10.27 4.21 -6.20
CA THR A 176 11.25 4.23 -5.10
C THR A 176 11.24 5.58 -4.38
N LYS A 177 11.21 6.70 -5.12
CA LYS A 177 11.12 8.04 -4.53
C LYS A 177 9.86 8.19 -3.67
N GLN A 178 8.72 7.74 -4.18
CA GLN A 178 7.45 7.79 -3.46
C GLN A 178 7.49 6.96 -2.17
N LEU A 179 8.02 5.74 -2.21
CA LEU A 179 8.12 4.88 -1.02
C LEU A 179 9.13 5.38 0.02
N LEU A 180 10.25 5.98 -0.41
CA LEU A 180 11.18 6.62 0.52
C LEU A 180 10.52 7.81 1.21
N GLN A 181 9.71 8.58 0.48
CA GLN A 181 8.90 9.65 1.07
C GLN A 181 7.85 9.08 2.02
N THR A 182 7.13 8.02 1.66
CA THR A 182 6.20 7.30 2.56
C THR A 182 6.88 6.88 3.87
N SER A 183 8.08 6.29 3.79
CA SER A 183 8.85 5.91 4.98
C SER A 183 9.19 7.13 5.86
N SER A 184 9.61 8.25 5.25
CA SER A 184 9.90 9.48 6.00
C SER A 184 8.67 10.06 6.71
N VAL A 185 7.50 10.00 6.06
CA VAL A 185 6.22 10.47 6.62
C VAL A 185 5.80 9.62 7.81
N HIS A 186 5.81 8.29 7.67
CA HIS A 186 5.46 7.39 8.78
C HIS A 186 6.47 7.44 9.93
N SER A 187 7.75 7.71 9.64
CA SER A 187 8.78 7.91 10.68
C SER A 187 8.56 9.21 11.46
N LEU A 188 8.12 10.28 10.78
CA LEU A 188 7.71 11.52 11.43
C LEU A 188 6.50 11.26 12.33
N LEU A 189 5.49 10.53 11.83
CA LEU A 189 4.30 10.18 12.59
C LEU A 189 4.62 9.39 13.85
N ALA A 190 5.47 8.37 13.73
CA ALA A 190 5.88 7.54 14.86
C ALA A 190 6.62 8.32 15.97
N SER A 191 7.36 9.38 15.60
CA SER A 191 8.19 10.15 16.54
C SER A 191 7.54 11.40 17.11
N SER A 192 6.65 12.04 16.34
CA SER A 192 6.16 13.40 16.65
C SER A 192 4.73 13.44 17.19
N TYR A 193 3.93 12.39 16.96
CA TYR A 193 2.48 12.42 17.26
C TYR A 193 2.08 11.23 18.13
N ASN A 194 2.35 11.33 19.44
CA ASN A 194 1.80 10.41 20.44
C ASN A 194 0.44 10.94 20.90
N LEU A 195 -0.60 10.65 20.13
CA LEU A 195 -1.97 11.12 20.39
C LEU A 195 -2.66 10.17 21.38
N VAL A 196 -2.94 10.67 22.58
CA VAL A 196 -3.84 9.99 23.53
C VAL A 196 -5.27 10.38 23.17
N VAL A 197 -6.02 9.44 22.58
CA VAL A 197 -7.46 9.63 22.35
C VAL A 197 -8.18 9.39 23.68
N GLU A 198 -8.76 10.43 24.28
CA GLU A 198 -9.49 10.29 25.55
C GLU A 198 -10.67 9.31 25.40
N GLY A 199 -10.72 8.29 26.26
CA GLY A 199 -11.86 7.37 26.38
C GLY A 199 -11.95 6.22 25.37
N SER A 200 -11.02 6.09 24.41
CA SER A 200 -10.95 4.97 23.46
C SER A 200 -9.55 4.34 23.45
N ALA A 201 -9.48 3.02 23.19
CA ALA A 201 -8.23 2.39 22.78
C ALA A 201 -7.63 3.15 21.59
N THR A 202 -6.30 3.28 21.54
CA THR A 202 -5.59 3.95 20.44
C THR A 202 -5.99 3.32 19.10
N VAL A 203 -6.38 4.17 18.14
CA VAL A 203 -6.73 3.71 16.80
C VAL A 203 -5.46 3.17 16.14
N PRO A 204 -5.48 1.98 15.51
CA PRO A 204 -4.28 1.43 14.90
C PRO A 204 -3.62 2.36 13.89
N ASP A 205 -4.40 3.13 13.12
CA ASP A 205 -3.92 4.16 12.19
C ASP A 205 -3.06 5.25 12.84
N LEU A 206 -3.18 5.51 14.14
CA LEU A 206 -2.42 6.54 14.84
C LEU A 206 -1.38 5.97 15.81
N ASP A 207 -1.34 4.66 15.99
CA ASP A 207 -0.41 4.02 16.92
C ASP A 207 1.05 4.16 16.42
N SER A 208 1.96 4.62 17.30
CA SER A 208 3.37 4.83 16.96
C SER A 208 4.05 3.53 16.48
N THR A 209 3.67 2.38 17.04
CA THR A 209 4.19 1.07 16.60
C THR A 209 3.73 0.73 15.20
N THR A 210 2.44 0.98 14.89
CA THR A 210 1.91 0.84 13.52
C THR A 210 2.67 1.73 12.55
N GLN A 211 2.86 3.01 12.89
CA GLN A 211 3.55 3.98 12.04
C GLN A 211 5.01 3.58 11.80
N SER A 212 5.73 3.13 12.84
CA SER A 212 7.09 2.60 12.68
C SER A 212 7.13 1.33 11.81
N ALA A 213 6.11 0.48 11.91
CA ALA A 213 6.00 -0.73 11.10
C ALA A 213 5.71 -0.42 9.62
N LEU A 214 4.82 0.54 9.34
CA LEU A 214 4.53 1.02 7.98
C LEU A 214 5.76 1.68 7.33
N SER A 215 6.54 2.44 8.11
CA SER A 215 7.82 2.97 7.64
C SER A 215 8.78 1.86 7.22
N SER A 216 8.91 0.82 8.04
CA SER A 216 9.75 -0.36 7.74
C SER A 216 9.23 -1.11 6.51
N LEU A 217 7.91 -1.23 6.35
CA LEU A 217 7.28 -1.87 5.20
C LEU A 217 7.62 -1.14 3.89
N ALA A 218 7.49 0.19 3.88
CA ALA A 218 7.83 1.01 2.72
C ALA A 218 9.32 0.88 2.33
N LEU A 219 10.22 0.74 3.31
CA LEU A 219 11.65 0.46 3.05
C LEU A 219 11.88 -0.94 2.45
N ALA A 220 11.14 -1.95 2.93
CA ALA A 220 11.20 -3.30 2.36
C ALA A 220 10.79 -3.29 0.89
N GLU A 221 9.66 -2.65 0.57
CA GLU A 221 9.14 -2.51 -0.79
C GLU A 221 10.11 -1.72 -1.68
N ALA A 222 10.62 -0.57 -1.22
CA ALA A 222 11.59 0.24 -1.95
C ALA A 222 12.90 -0.52 -2.24
N THR A 223 13.34 -1.36 -1.29
CA THR A 223 14.54 -2.19 -1.46
C THR A 223 14.30 -3.28 -2.52
N LEU A 224 13.12 -3.90 -2.53
CA LEU A 224 12.76 -4.90 -3.55
C LEU A 224 12.57 -4.28 -4.94
N LEU A 225 12.05 -3.05 -5.03
CA LEU A 225 11.96 -2.35 -6.31
C LEU A 225 13.34 -2.11 -6.93
N ALA A 226 14.36 -1.79 -6.12
CA ALA A 226 15.72 -1.61 -6.60
C ALA A 226 16.31 -2.90 -7.21
N VAL A 227 15.93 -4.06 -6.67
CA VAL A 227 16.28 -5.37 -7.25
C VAL A 227 15.47 -5.64 -8.52
N LEU A 228 14.16 -5.39 -8.48
CA LEU A 228 13.25 -5.64 -9.59
C LEU A 228 13.66 -4.90 -10.86
N LYS A 229 14.24 -3.69 -10.74
CA LYS A 229 14.77 -2.90 -11.86
C LYS A 229 15.62 -3.72 -12.83
N ASP A 230 16.50 -4.56 -12.28
CA ASP A 230 17.51 -5.32 -13.01
C ASP A 230 17.24 -6.84 -12.97
N ASP A 231 16.06 -7.27 -12.51
CA ASP A 231 15.68 -8.69 -12.36
C ASP A 231 15.12 -9.29 -13.64
N ALA A 232 16.02 -9.59 -14.59
CA ALA A 232 15.66 -10.15 -15.90
C ALA A 232 14.82 -11.44 -15.84
N TYR A 233 14.96 -12.26 -14.80
CA TYR A 233 14.18 -13.50 -14.67
C TYR A 233 12.70 -13.22 -14.38
N THR A 234 12.41 -12.27 -13.49
CA THR A 234 11.02 -11.88 -13.19
C THR A 234 10.36 -11.32 -14.44
N PHE A 235 11.05 -10.47 -15.20
CA PHE A 235 10.54 -9.96 -16.47
C PHE A 235 10.30 -11.06 -17.50
N ALA A 236 11.22 -12.01 -17.65
CA ALA A 236 11.05 -13.13 -18.58
C ALA A 236 9.82 -13.98 -18.24
N CYS A 237 9.55 -14.23 -16.96
CA CYS A 237 8.35 -14.93 -16.52
C CYS A 237 7.05 -14.16 -16.81
N ILE A 238 7.06 -12.84 -16.64
CA ILE A 238 5.90 -12.00 -16.95
C ILE A 238 5.66 -11.94 -18.46
N GLN A 239 6.71 -11.73 -19.25
CA GLN A 239 6.60 -11.63 -20.70
C GLN A 239 6.22 -12.95 -21.37
N ALA A 240 6.70 -14.09 -20.87
CA ALA A 240 6.29 -15.41 -21.36
C ALA A 240 4.77 -15.67 -21.24
N ARG A 241 4.04 -14.87 -20.44
CA ARG A 241 2.59 -14.96 -20.28
C ARG A 241 1.84 -13.96 -21.14
N ASN A 242 2.51 -13.00 -21.75
CA ASN A 242 1.89 -11.98 -22.57
C ASN A 242 1.54 -12.57 -23.95
N PRO A 243 0.24 -12.71 -24.30
CA PRO A 243 -0.15 -13.25 -25.61
C PRO A 243 0.29 -12.36 -26.78
N HIS A 244 0.56 -11.09 -26.50
CA HIS A 244 0.96 -10.09 -27.48
C HIS A 244 2.47 -9.93 -27.62
N ASP A 245 3.27 -10.55 -26.75
CA ASP A 245 4.73 -10.50 -26.86
C ASP A 245 5.24 -11.55 -27.86
N LYS A 246 5.80 -11.07 -28.97
CA LYS A 246 6.42 -11.87 -30.02
C LYS A 246 7.94 -11.66 -30.08
N ASP A 247 8.51 -10.86 -29.18
CA ASP A 247 9.94 -10.51 -29.24
C ASP A 247 10.83 -11.72 -29.02
N TRP A 248 10.37 -12.69 -28.22
CA TRP A 248 11.04 -13.98 -28.03
C TRP A 248 11.21 -14.78 -29.33
N MET A 249 10.37 -14.53 -30.35
CA MET A 249 10.48 -15.17 -31.67
C MET A 249 11.65 -14.60 -32.48
N VAL A 250 12.12 -13.39 -32.14
CA VAL A 250 13.17 -12.66 -32.87
C VAL A 250 14.50 -12.70 -32.10
N ARG A 251 14.47 -12.62 -30.77
CA ARG A 251 15.68 -12.69 -29.93
C ARG A 251 15.37 -13.39 -28.60
N PRO A 252 16.20 -14.36 -28.16
CA PRO A 252 16.06 -14.90 -26.81
C PRO A 252 16.31 -13.79 -25.77
N PRO A 253 15.59 -13.77 -24.64
CA PRO A 253 15.83 -12.81 -23.58
C PRO A 253 17.30 -12.88 -23.11
N GLU A 254 18.07 -11.83 -23.36
CA GLU A 254 19.42 -11.71 -22.83
C GLU A 254 19.33 -11.38 -21.34
N ILE A 255 19.75 -12.32 -20.51
CA ILE A 255 19.83 -12.13 -19.05
C ILE A 255 21.21 -11.52 -18.78
N PRO A 256 21.29 -10.23 -18.40
CA PRO A 256 22.58 -9.60 -18.11
C PRO A 256 23.28 -10.35 -16.97
N LYS A 257 24.63 -10.34 -16.95
CA LYS A 257 25.38 -10.87 -15.80
C LYS A 257 25.05 -10.03 -14.57
N VAL A 258 24.16 -10.57 -13.74
CA VAL A 258 23.62 -9.87 -12.59
C VAL A 258 24.68 -9.78 -11.51
N ARG A 259 24.69 -8.68 -10.74
CA ARG A 259 25.38 -8.61 -9.45
C ARG A 259 24.63 -9.47 -8.43
N ALA A 260 24.61 -10.78 -8.66
CA ALA A 260 23.74 -11.74 -7.98
C ALA A 260 23.91 -11.68 -6.45
N LEU A 261 25.15 -11.69 -5.95
CA LEU A 261 25.42 -11.54 -4.51
C LEU A 261 24.95 -10.21 -3.92
N LEU A 262 25.04 -9.10 -4.68
CA LEU A 262 24.52 -7.82 -4.21
C LEU A 262 23.00 -7.91 -4.05
N PHE A 263 22.30 -8.39 -5.08
CA PHE A 263 20.84 -8.53 -5.04
C PHE A 263 20.36 -9.51 -3.98
N ALA A 264 21.11 -10.60 -3.77
CA ALA A 264 20.83 -11.53 -2.68
C ALA A 264 20.84 -10.80 -1.33
N ARG A 265 21.87 -9.99 -1.05
CA ARG A 265 21.96 -9.21 0.19
C ARG A 265 20.92 -8.10 0.30
N LEU A 266 20.53 -7.46 -0.81
CA LEU A 266 19.41 -6.51 -0.80
C LEU A 266 18.09 -7.20 -0.47
N CYS A 267 17.84 -8.38 -1.03
CA CYS A 267 16.66 -9.18 -0.73
C CYS A 267 16.64 -9.67 0.73
N VAL A 268 17.78 -10.04 1.31
CA VAL A 268 17.86 -10.33 2.76
C VAL A 268 17.49 -9.09 3.58
N ARG A 269 18.03 -7.91 3.23
CA ARG A 269 17.68 -6.67 3.94
C ARG A 269 16.19 -6.33 3.85
N ALA A 270 15.61 -6.51 2.67
CA ALA A 270 14.17 -6.33 2.49
C ALA A 270 13.34 -7.32 3.34
N ALA A 271 13.80 -8.57 3.49
CA ALA A 271 13.15 -9.54 4.35
C ALA A 271 13.18 -9.12 5.82
N GLU A 272 14.33 -8.63 6.31
CA GLU A 272 14.47 -8.10 7.68
C GLU A 272 13.50 -6.93 7.93
N TYR A 273 13.40 -5.97 7.01
CA TYR A 273 12.45 -4.86 7.11
C TYR A 273 10.98 -5.34 7.10
N ALA A 274 10.63 -6.29 6.22
CA ALA A 274 9.28 -6.84 6.15
C ALA A 274 8.90 -7.64 7.39
N GLU A 275 9.85 -8.35 8.00
CA GLU A 275 9.66 -9.08 9.26
C GLU A 275 9.52 -8.14 10.44
N GLN A 276 10.31 -7.06 10.48
CA GLN A 276 10.15 -5.98 11.45
C GLN A 276 8.76 -5.35 11.33
N ALA A 277 8.30 -5.07 10.12
CA ALA A 277 6.96 -4.56 9.87
C ALA A 277 5.88 -5.56 10.33
N ALA A 278 5.99 -6.84 9.96
CA ALA A 278 5.03 -7.87 10.36
C ALA A 278 4.96 -8.06 11.89
N ALA A 279 6.10 -8.03 12.58
CA ALA A 279 6.17 -8.12 14.03
C ALA A 279 5.55 -6.89 14.71
N GLY A 280 5.86 -5.69 14.21
CA GLY A 280 5.28 -4.44 14.70
C GLY A 280 3.76 -4.43 14.55
N LEU A 281 3.25 -4.69 13.35
CA LEU A 281 1.82 -4.75 13.07
C LEU A 281 1.11 -5.83 13.91
N GLY A 282 1.72 -7.01 14.03
CA GLY A 282 1.15 -8.12 14.80
C GLY A 282 1.13 -7.88 16.32
N SER A 283 1.93 -6.95 16.83
CA SER A 283 1.97 -6.62 18.26
C SER A 283 0.85 -5.66 18.68
N VAL A 284 0.34 -4.85 17.76
CA VAL A 284 -0.72 -3.87 18.00
C VAL A 284 -2.05 -4.58 18.23
N GLY A 285 -2.64 -4.37 19.42
CA GLY A 285 -3.88 -5.02 19.83
C GLY A 285 -3.74 -6.46 20.36
N ALA A 286 -2.51 -7.01 20.45
CA ALA A 286 -2.27 -8.39 20.94
C ALA A 286 -2.38 -8.56 22.46
N GLY A 287 -2.32 -7.46 23.23
CA GLY A 287 -2.28 -7.47 24.71
C GLY A 287 -3.62 -7.75 25.42
N GLY A 288 -4.72 -7.93 24.70
CA GLY A 288 -6.07 -7.97 25.26
C GLY A 288 -6.77 -9.33 25.19
N ARG A 289 -6.15 -10.44 25.64
CA ARG A 289 -6.81 -11.76 25.66
C ARG A 289 -8.13 -11.81 26.47
N ASN A 290 -8.32 -10.85 27.38
CA ASN A 290 -9.53 -10.68 28.19
C ASN A 290 -10.31 -9.38 27.89
N SER A 291 -9.88 -8.57 26.91
CA SER A 291 -10.65 -7.40 26.49
C SER A 291 -11.60 -7.80 25.37
N SER A 292 -12.90 -7.67 25.63
CA SER A 292 -13.97 -7.89 24.66
C SER A 292 -13.97 -6.87 23.50
N SER A 293 -13.02 -5.94 23.45
CA SER A 293 -12.86 -4.94 22.40
C SER A 293 -11.86 -5.38 21.33
N ALA A 294 -12.33 -6.06 20.29
CA ALA A 294 -11.57 -6.28 19.05
C ALA A 294 -11.22 -4.96 18.31
N ALA A 295 -11.70 -3.81 18.80
CA ALA A 295 -11.63 -2.49 18.20
C ALA A 295 -10.23 -1.91 17.95
N GLY A 296 -9.16 -2.54 18.46
CA GLY A 296 -7.78 -2.08 18.29
C GLY A 296 -6.88 -3.02 17.45
N LYS A 297 -7.46 -3.99 16.74
CA LYS A 297 -6.68 -4.97 15.96
C LYS A 297 -6.47 -4.48 14.53
N ILE A 298 -5.22 -4.56 14.06
CA ILE A 298 -4.86 -4.29 12.66
C ILE A 298 -5.49 -5.32 11.72
N ASP A 299 -5.86 -4.88 10.52
CA ASP A 299 -6.32 -5.72 9.43
C ASP A 299 -5.33 -6.88 9.15
N GLU A 300 -5.87 -8.10 9.18
CA GLU A 300 -5.10 -9.33 8.99
C GLU A 300 -4.49 -9.42 7.59
N ASP A 301 -5.13 -8.82 6.59
CA ASP A 301 -4.61 -8.82 5.22
C ASP A 301 -3.30 -8.04 5.11
N LEU A 302 -3.17 -6.93 5.83
CA LEU A 302 -1.93 -6.16 5.90
C LEU A 302 -0.82 -6.94 6.63
N VAL A 303 -1.15 -7.58 7.75
CA VAL A 303 -0.19 -8.41 8.51
C VAL A 303 0.29 -9.59 7.65
N LYS A 304 -0.64 -10.29 7.00
CA LYS A 304 -0.35 -11.41 6.09
C LYS A 304 0.45 -10.95 4.88
N TYR A 305 0.16 -9.78 4.33
CA TYR A 305 0.95 -9.18 3.26
C TYR A 305 2.40 -8.99 3.70
N ALA A 306 2.67 -8.34 4.83
CA ALA A 306 4.03 -8.10 5.33
C ALA A 306 4.80 -9.43 5.57
N GLN A 307 4.13 -10.42 6.16
CA GLN A 307 4.70 -11.77 6.33
C GLN A 307 5.02 -12.45 4.99
N THR A 308 4.15 -12.31 4.00
CA THR A 308 4.34 -12.89 2.66
C THR A 308 5.47 -12.18 1.93
N LEU A 309 5.56 -10.86 2.03
CA LEU A 309 6.64 -10.05 1.48
C LEU A 309 8.00 -10.49 2.04
N GLY A 310 8.10 -10.73 3.35
CA GLY A 310 9.32 -11.27 3.97
C GLY A 310 9.72 -12.64 3.43
N LYS A 311 8.77 -13.57 3.29
CA LYS A 311 9.02 -14.89 2.68
C LYS A 311 9.47 -14.78 1.22
N VAL A 312 8.83 -13.92 0.43
CA VAL A 312 9.19 -13.67 -0.97
C VAL A 312 10.58 -13.05 -1.09
N ALA A 313 10.91 -12.10 -0.22
CA ALA A 313 12.23 -11.50 -0.17
C ALA A 313 13.32 -12.53 0.17
N ARG A 314 13.10 -13.42 1.16
CA ARG A 314 14.02 -14.53 1.45
C ARG A 314 14.16 -15.49 0.27
N ALA A 315 13.06 -15.82 -0.39
CA ALA A 315 13.08 -16.69 -1.56
C ALA A 315 13.86 -16.08 -2.73
N LYS A 316 13.68 -14.78 -2.99
CA LYS A 316 14.48 -14.00 -3.96
C LYS A 316 15.96 -14.02 -3.60
N ALA A 317 16.31 -13.85 -2.32
CA ALA A 317 17.70 -13.93 -1.88
C ALA A 317 18.31 -15.30 -2.22
N CYS A 318 17.61 -16.39 -1.88
CA CYS A 318 18.02 -17.75 -2.19
C CYS A 318 18.19 -17.95 -3.71
N ARG A 319 17.25 -17.44 -4.52
CA ARG A 319 17.38 -17.49 -5.98
C ARG A 319 18.67 -16.83 -6.46
N PHE A 320 18.99 -15.63 -5.98
CA PHE A 320 20.20 -14.93 -6.40
C PHE A 320 21.48 -15.60 -5.93
N PHE A 321 21.52 -16.21 -4.73
CA PHE A 321 22.64 -17.08 -4.35
C PHE A 321 22.77 -18.30 -5.28
N GLY A 322 21.64 -18.88 -5.70
CA GLY A 322 21.65 -19.97 -6.68
C GLY A 322 22.18 -19.54 -8.05
N VAL A 323 21.83 -18.33 -8.51
CA VAL A 323 22.34 -17.76 -9.77
C VAL A 323 23.85 -17.53 -9.68
N ASP A 324 24.34 -17.02 -8.55
CA ASP A 324 25.78 -16.86 -8.33
C ASP A 324 26.53 -18.20 -8.36
N ALA A 325 26.00 -19.21 -7.67
CA ALA A 325 26.57 -20.56 -7.66
C ALA A 325 26.59 -21.19 -9.07
N GLU A 326 25.54 -20.99 -9.87
CA GLU A 326 25.49 -21.46 -11.25
C GLU A 326 26.50 -20.74 -12.15
N MET A 327 26.64 -19.41 -12.01
CA MET A 327 27.69 -18.65 -12.71
C MET A 327 29.10 -19.10 -12.35
N ALA A 328 29.31 -19.61 -11.12
CA ALA A 328 30.55 -20.23 -10.67
C ALA A 328 30.72 -21.69 -11.12
N GLY A 329 29.81 -22.22 -11.94
CA GLY A 329 29.82 -23.60 -12.43
C GLY A 329 29.28 -24.63 -11.43
N LYS A 330 28.84 -24.24 -10.23
CA LYS A 330 28.35 -25.14 -9.18
C LYS A 330 26.84 -25.35 -9.28
N VAL A 331 26.40 -25.97 -10.37
CA VAL A 331 24.96 -26.18 -10.67
C VAL A 331 24.21 -26.92 -9.55
N GLY A 332 24.81 -27.94 -8.93
CA GLY A 332 24.22 -28.66 -7.80
C GLY A 332 23.91 -27.78 -6.58
N GLU A 333 24.82 -26.86 -6.24
CA GLU A 333 24.62 -25.86 -5.19
C GLU A 333 23.53 -24.85 -5.59
N GLY A 334 23.50 -24.44 -6.86
CA GLY A 334 22.44 -23.61 -7.42
C GLY A 334 21.04 -24.22 -7.24
N ILE A 335 20.88 -25.51 -7.51
CA ILE A 335 19.62 -26.23 -7.32
C ILE A 335 19.23 -26.29 -5.83
N ALA A 336 20.19 -26.53 -4.93
CA ALA A 336 19.94 -26.55 -3.49
C ALA A 336 19.43 -25.19 -2.99
N TRP A 337 19.98 -24.08 -3.49
CA TRP A 337 19.49 -22.73 -3.19
C TRP A 337 18.08 -22.48 -3.70
N LEU A 338 17.71 -22.94 -4.91
CA LEU A 338 16.33 -22.83 -5.39
C LEU A 338 15.35 -23.61 -4.52
N ARG A 339 15.73 -24.81 -4.09
CA ARG A 339 14.95 -25.64 -3.17
C ARG A 339 14.80 -24.98 -1.80
N ALA A 340 15.86 -24.35 -1.28
CA ALA A 340 15.81 -23.53 -0.07
C ALA A 340 14.83 -22.35 -0.23
N GLY A 341 14.87 -21.66 -1.38
CA GLY A 341 13.93 -20.58 -1.70
C GLY A 341 12.47 -21.03 -1.72
N LYS A 342 12.19 -22.20 -2.31
CA LYS A 342 10.85 -22.83 -2.23
C LYS A 342 10.48 -23.17 -0.78
N GLY A 343 11.43 -23.68 0.00
CA GLY A 343 11.24 -23.88 1.45
C GLY A 343 10.79 -22.60 2.16
N ALA A 344 11.43 -21.46 1.88
CA ALA A 344 11.10 -20.15 2.44
C ALA A 344 9.68 -19.66 2.06
N LEU A 345 9.21 -19.98 0.84
CA LEU A 345 7.83 -19.71 0.41
C LEU A 345 6.78 -20.64 1.05
N GLY A 346 7.21 -21.65 1.81
CA GLY A 346 6.34 -22.61 2.50
C GLY A 346 6.20 -23.97 1.83
N PHE A 347 6.96 -24.26 0.76
CA PHE A 347 6.95 -25.58 0.11
C PHE A 347 7.75 -26.60 0.93
N LYS A 348 7.14 -27.14 1.99
CA LYS A 348 7.79 -28.04 2.97
C LYS A 348 8.45 -29.30 2.37
N ARG A 349 8.04 -29.75 1.17
CA ARG A 349 8.65 -30.91 0.48
C ARG A 349 9.98 -30.58 -0.22
N ALA A 350 10.28 -29.31 -0.50
CA ALA A 350 11.52 -28.90 -1.18
C ALA A 350 12.79 -29.02 -0.30
N LEU A 351 12.61 -29.21 1.01
CA LEU A 351 13.71 -29.35 1.98
C LEU A 351 14.12 -30.82 2.22
N ALA A 352 13.42 -31.79 1.62
CA ALA A 352 13.71 -33.21 1.81
C ALA A 352 14.80 -33.69 0.83
N PRO A 353 15.79 -34.48 1.29
CA PRO A 353 16.79 -35.09 0.41
C PRO A 353 16.14 -36.10 -0.54
N GLU A 354 16.63 -36.17 -1.78
CA GLU A 354 16.26 -37.21 -2.76
C GLU A 354 16.81 -38.56 -2.26
N GLY A 355 16.02 -39.27 -1.45
CA GLY A 355 16.39 -40.58 -0.90
C GLY A 355 15.31 -41.22 -0.01
N GLU A 356 14.44 -40.43 0.62
CA GLU A 356 13.30 -40.92 1.42
C GLU A 356 11.94 -40.74 0.70
N ALA A 357 11.92 -41.04 -0.59
CA ALA A 357 10.68 -41.08 -1.38
C ALA A 357 10.21 -42.52 -1.62
N THR A 358 10.28 -43.38 -0.61
CA THR A 358 9.64 -44.70 -0.65
C THR A 358 8.38 -44.71 0.19
N GLY A 359 7.23 -44.55 -0.48
CA GLY A 359 5.93 -44.99 0.04
C GLY A 359 4.90 -43.90 0.23
N LYS A 360 3.91 -43.87 -0.68
CA LYS A 360 2.59 -43.20 -0.58
C LYS A 360 2.58 -41.67 -0.63
N GLY A 361 2.41 -41.10 -1.84
CA GLY A 361 1.92 -39.73 -1.97
C GLY A 361 2.25 -38.97 -3.26
N SER A 362 1.91 -39.53 -4.43
CA SER A 362 1.94 -38.81 -5.72
C SER A 362 0.82 -37.75 -5.87
N GLY A 363 0.24 -37.27 -4.77
CA GLY A 363 -1.01 -36.50 -4.75
C GLY A 363 -0.93 -35.05 -4.25
N THR A 364 0.23 -34.56 -3.81
CA THR A 364 0.31 -33.25 -3.12
C THR A 364 0.74 -32.09 -4.02
N ILE A 365 1.58 -32.34 -5.03
CA ILE A 365 1.91 -31.34 -6.07
C ILE A 365 0.69 -31.11 -6.98
N SER A 366 -0.09 -32.16 -7.26
CA SER A 366 -1.37 -32.04 -7.93
C SER A 366 -2.42 -31.32 -7.06
N ARG A 367 -2.41 -31.53 -5.74
CA ARG A 367 -3.28 -30.76 -4.81
C ARG A 367 -2.90 -29.28 -4.69
N LEU A 368 -1.61 -28.91 -4.76
CA LEU A 368 -1.17 -27.51 -4.75
C LEU A 368 -1.26 -26.83 -6.11
N LYS A 369 -1.06 -27.56 -7.23
CA LYS A 369 -1.48 -27.10 -8.57
C LYS A 369 -2.99 -26.93 -8.65
N ARG A 370 -3.74 -27.80 -7.98
CA ARG A 370 -5.20 -27.68 -7.82
C ARG A 370 -5.54 -26.50 -6.94
N GLU A 371 -4.86 -26.27 -5.82
CA GLU A 371 -5.04 -25.09 -4.96
C GLU A 371 -4.63 -23.77 -5.67
N TRP A 372 -3.63 -23.83 -6.57
CA TRP A 372 -3.27 -22.77 -7.51
C TRP A 372 -4.36 -22.51 -8.56
N ALA A 373 -4.92 -23.58 -9.14
CA ALA A 373 -6.03 -23.49 -10.08
C ALA A 373 -7.33 -23.07 -9.40
N GLU A 374 -7.53 -23.45 -8.15
CA GLU A 374 -8.70 -23.19 -7.31
C GLU A 374 -8.64 -21.74 -6.80
N ARG A 375 -7.49 -21.22 -6.36
CA ARG A 375 -7.32 -19.77 -6.11
C ARG A 375 -7.51 -18.92 -7.37
N ARG A 376 -7.20 -19.47 -8.55
CA ARG A 376 -7.41 -18.81 -9.85
C ARG A 376 -8.88 -18.85 -10.26
N GLU A 377 -9.59 -19.93 -9.98
CA GLU A 377 -11.04 -20.06 -10.16
C GLU A 377 -11.80 -19.18 -9.16
N GLU A 378 -11.37 -19.15 -7.90
CA GLU A 378 -11.97 -18.36 -6.81
C GLU A 378 -11.78 -16.86 -7.07
N ARG A 379 -10.60 -16.40 -7.51
CA ARG A 379 -10.42 -15.01 -7.96
C ARG A 379 -11.22 -14.66 -9.22
N LYS A 380 -11.45 -15.62 -10.12
CA LYS A 380 -12.31 -15.42 -11.30
C LYS A 380 -13.80 -15.37 -10.92
N LEU A 381 -14.21 -16.17 -9.95
CA LEU A 381 -15.58 -16.24 -9.44
C LEU A 381 -15.91 -15.04 -8.54
N GLU A 382 -15.00 -14.59 -7.68
CA GLU A 382 -15.13 -13.36 -6.89
C GLU A 382 -15.18 -12.13 -7.78
N LYS A 383 -14.34 -12.07 -8.83
CA LYS A 383 -14.39 -11.03 -9.87
C LYS A 383 -15.64 -11.12 -10.77
N GLY A 384 -16.27 -12.29 -10.84
CA GLY A 384 -17.56 -12.50 -11.50
C GLY A 384 -18.78 -12.09 -10.65
N ASN A 385 -18.68 -12.18 -9.32
CA ASN A 385 -19.76 -11.86 -8.38
C ASN A 385 -19.71 -10.42 -7.83
N ALA A 386 -18.54 -9.78 -7.80
CA ALA A 386 -18.40 -8.37 -7.42
C ALA A 386 -18.49 -7.48 -8.67
N GLY A 387 -19.72 -7.21 -9.13
CA GLY A 387 -20.10 -6.07 -9.97
C GLY A 387 -19.14 -5.61 -11.07
N GLY A 388 -19.37 -6.08 -12.30
CA GLY A 388 -19.11 -5.31 -13.51
C GLY A 388 -17.66 -5.31 -14.02
N GLY A 389 -17.35 -6.31 -14.84
CA GLY A 389 -16.16 -6.26 -15.68
C GLY A 389 -16.02 -7.54 -16.49
N ALA A 390 -16.71 -7.59 -17.64
CA ALA A 390 -16.39 -8.51 -18.71
C ALA A 390 -14.87 -8.59 -18.85
N GLY A 391 -14.31 -9.78 -18.62
CA GLY A 391 -12.92 -10.06 -18.92
C GLY A 391 -12.74 -9.80 -20.41
N HIS A 392 -12.08 -8.69 -20.74
CA HIS A 392 -11.58 -8.48 -22.08
C HIS A 392 -10.55 -9.58 -22.30
N ASP A 393 -10.85 -10.51 -23.20
CA ASP A 393 -9.88 -11.48 -23.72
C ASP A 393 -8.62 -10.69 -24.12
N GLY A 394 -7.49 -10.91 -23.44
CA GLY A 394 -6.19 -10.29 -23.76
C GLY A 394 -5.49 -9.48 -22.67
N GLU A 395 -6.11 -9.12 -21.53
CA GLU A 395 -5.39 -8.38 -20.47
C GLU A 395 -4.49 -9.31 -19.64
N LEU A 396 -3.20 -8.96 -19.53
CA LEU A 396 -2.22 -9.71 -18.75
C LEU A 396 -2.56 -9.65 -17.26
N ASP A 397 -2.92 -10.81 -16.69
CA ASP A 397 -3.30 -10.97 -15.29
C ASP A 397 -2.21 -10.45 -14.34
N ARG A 398 -2.52 -9.37 -13.62
CA ARG A 398 -1.64 -8.80 -12.60
C ARG A 398 -1.49 -9.83 -11.49
N GLY A 399 -0.24 -10.18 -11.14
CA GLY A 399 0.04 -11.14 -10.08
C GLY A 399 -0.43 -10.68 -8.70
N ASP A 400 -0.09 -11.43 -7.67
CA ASP A 400 -0.41 -11.08 -6.29
C ASP A 400 0.41 -9.89 -5.75
N ASP A 401 -0.10 -9.24 -4.70
CA ASP A 401 0.50 -8.02 -4.14
C ASP A 401 1.87 -8.27 -3.52
N ALA A 402 2.13 -9.42 -2.92
CA ALA A 402 3.46 -9.72 -2.37
C ALA A 402 4.47 -10.16 -3.44
N GLY A 403 4.01 -10.46 -4.67
CA GLY A 403 4.83 -11.03 -5.74
C GLY A 403 5.21 -12.49 -5.51
N TRP A 404 4.44 -13.19 -4.67
CA TRP A 404 4.61 -14.60 -4.36
C TRP A 404 4.47 -15.48 -5.59
N GLU A 405 3.46 -15.23 -6.43
CA GLU A 405 3.22 -16.01 -7.63
C GLU A 405 4.34 -15.84 -8.65
N GLU A 406 4.81 -14.61 -8.86
CA GLU A 406 5.91 -14.37 -9.81
C GLU A 406 7.20 -15.03 -9.33
N GLU A 407 7.52 -14.94 -8.04
CA GLU A 407 8.72 -15.61 -7.52
C GLU A 407 8.61 -17.14 -7.59
N CYS A 408 7.44 -17.72 -7.33
CA CYS A 408 7.21 -19.15 -7.52
C CYS A 408 7.49 -19.58 -8.97
N ARG A 409 6.96 -18.84 -9.95
CA ARG A 409 7.16 -19.13 -11.37
C ARG A 409 8.64 -19.06 -11.75
N VAL A 410 9.36 -18.07 -11.24
CA VAL A 410 10.79 -17.93 -11.50
C VAL A 410 11.57 -19.11 -10.92
N LEU A 411 11.30 -19.49 -9.66
CA LEU A 411 11.96 -20.64 -9.02
C LEU A 411 11.66 -21.96 -9.76
N ASP A 412 10.42 -22.16 -10.22
CA ASP A 412 10.03 -23.35 -11.00
C ASP A 412 10.74 -23.42 -12.36
N MET A 413 10.79 -22.29 -13.07
CA MET A 413 11.46 -22.17 -14.36
C MET A 413 12.96 -22.46 -14.22
N LEU A 414 13.62 -21.87 -13.22
CA LEU A 414 15.05 -22.08 -12.97
C LEU A 414 15.36 -23.50 -12.49
N GLU A 415 14.57 -24.07 -11.58
CA GLU A 415 14.83 -25.42 -11.08
C GLU A 415 14.70 -26.44 -12.21
N THR A 416 13.65 -26.32 -13.03
CA THR A 416 13.45 -27.21 -14.18
C THR A 416 14.63 -27.13 -15.15
N LYS A 417 15.12 -25.92 -15.43
CA LYS A 417 16.26 -25.68 -16.33
C LYS A 417 17.54 -26.29 -15.75
N TRP A 418 17.87 -25.99 -14.49
CA TRP A 418 19.13 -26.41 -13.89
C TRP A 418 19.16 -27.89 -13.53
N VAL A 419 18.05 -28.49 -13.12
CA VAL A 419 17.97 -29.96 -12.93
C VAL A 419 18.18 -30.68 -14.25
N LYS A 420 17.55 -30.22 -15.34
CA LYS A 420 17.80 -30.79 -16.67
C LYS A 420 19.27 -30.68 -17.06
N MET A 421 19.85 -29.48 -16.92
CA MET A 421 21.26 -29.23 -17.21
C MET A 421 22.21 -30.10 -16.36
N ASN A 422 21.93 -30.24 -15.07
CA ASN A 422 22.73 -31.06 -14.17
C ASN A 422 22.65 -32.54 -14.53
N ASN A 423 21.45 -33.05 -14.87
CA ASN A 423 21.27 -34.45 -15.26
C ASN A 423 21.90 -34.79 -16.62
N THR A 424 22.03 -33.80 -17.52
CA THR A 424 22.57 -34.03 -18.87
C THR A 424 24.05 -33.69 -19.04
N VAL A 425 24.57 -32.71 -18.30
CA VAL A 425 25.92 -32.14 -18.54
C VAL A 425 26.82 -32.22 -17.31
N SER A 426 26.38 -31.75 -16.15
CA SER A 426 27.28 -31.50 -15.02
C SER A 426 27.39 -32.67 -14.03
N SER A 427 26.32 -33.44 -13.81
CA SER A 427 26.24 -34.54 -12.85
C SER A 427 26.71 -34.19 -11.42
N HIS A 428 26.51 -32.95 -10.97
CA HIS A 428 26.90 -32.51 -9.63
C HIS A 428 25.93 -33.04 -8.57
N VAL A 429 26.48 -33.43 -7.40
CA VAL A 429 25.67 -33.79 -6.22
C VAL A 429 24.97 -32.55 -5.68
N ILE A 430 23.68 -32.68 -5.37
CA ILE A 430 22.87 -31.59 -4.82
C ILE A 430 22.98 -31.63 -3.29
N PRO A 431 23.55 -30.61 -2.62
CA PRO A 431 23.64 -30.59 -1.17
C PRO A 431 22.26 -30.38 -0.52
N PRO A 432 22.09 -30.74 0.77
CA PRO A 432 20.87 -30.48 1.52
C PRO A 432 20.55 -28.98 1.59
N SER A 433 19.31 -28.60 1.28
CA SER A 433 18.86 -27.20 1.21
C SER A 433 18.51 -26.58 2.58
N ALA A 434 18.32 -27.39 3.62
CA ALA A 434 17.89 -26.92 4.93
C ALA A 434 18.94 -26.06 5.66
N SER A 435 20.23 -26.38 5.54
CA SER A 435 21.32 -25.64 6.19
C SER A 435 21.64 -24.30 5.51
N LEU A 436 21.15 -24.08 4.29
CA LEU A 436 21.41 -22.85 3.54
C LEU A 436 20.59 -21.66 4.06
N LEU A 437 19.36 -21.92 4.52
CA LEU A 437 18.50 -20.88 5.10
C LEU A 437 19.01 -20.35 6.44
N SER A 438 19.66 -21.20 7.25
CA SER A 438 20.25 -20.79 8.53
C SER A 438 21.56 -20.00 8.37
N ASN A 439 22.21 -20.10 7.21
CA ASN A 439 23.51 -19.49 6.93
C ASN A 439 23.40 -18.28 5.98
N LEU A 440 22.23 -17.65 5.88
CA LEU A 440 22.07 -16.45 5.06
C LEU A 440 22.95 -15.31 5.63
N PRO A 441 23.78 -14.66 4.80
CA PRO A 441 24.57 -13.52 5.26
C PRO A 441 23.65 -12.34 5.56
N SER A 442 24.10 -11.43 6.42
CA SER A 442 23.35 -10.22 6.75
C SER A 442 23.06 -9.36 5.51
N GLY A 443 21.87 -8.74 5.56
CA GLY A 443 21.41 -7.82 4.54
C GLY A 443 22.38 -6.66 4.29
N ARG A 444 22.16 -5.96 3.18
CA ARG A 444 22.84 -4.71 2.88
C ARG A 444 21.82 -3.64 2.56
N ASP A 445 21.93 -2.48 3.21
CA ASP A 445 21.14 -1.31 2.86
C ASP A 445 21.61 -0.71 1.54
N ILE A 446 20.64 -0.39 0.68
CA ILE A 446 20.85 0.35 -0.58
C ILE A 446 20.48 1.82 -0.44
N HIS A 447 19.44 2.08 0.36
CA HIS A 447 18.97 3.42 0.64
C HIS A 447 19.68 3.92 1.89
N SER A 448 20.18 5.16 1.85
CA SER A 448 20.52 5.85 3.10
C SER A 448 19.26 6.04 3.92
N ALA A 449 19.39 6.20 5.24
CA ALA A 449 18.25 6.55 6.08
C ALA A 449 17.51 7.74 5.43
N PRO A 450 16.19 7.61 5.12
CA PRO A 450 15.46 8.67 4.46
C PRO A 450 15.62 9.98 5.25
N ALA A 451 15.83 11.08 4.53
CA ALA A 451 15.85 12.39 5.17
C ALA A 451 14.52 12.58 5.93
N PRO A 452 14.54 13.26 7.10
CA PRO A 452 13.32 13.59 7.81
C PRO A 452 12.32 14.28 6.87
N TYR A 453 11.05 13.88 6.95
CA TYR A 453 10.02 14.52 6.15
C TYR A 453 9.97 16.01 6.50
N THR A 454 10.14 16.86 5.48
CA THR A 454 10.02 18.31 5.64
C THR A 454 8.62 18.71 5.20
N PRO A 455 7.76 19.17 6.12
CA PRO A 455 6.43 19.64 5.77
C PRO A 455 6.48 20.78 4.76
N PRO A 456 5.57 20.81 3.78
CA PRO A 456 5.46 21.96 2.89
C PRO A 456 4.94 23.16 3.69
N SER A 457 5.47 24.34 3.39
CA SER A 457 5.01 25.62 3.96
C SER A 457 4.32 26.44 2.89
N LEU A 458 3.49 27.40 3.31
CA LEU A 458 2.93 28.39 2.40
C LEU A 458 4.03 29.31 1.88
N ASP A 459 3.90 29.70 0.61
CA ASP A 459 4.79 30.69 0.01
C ASP A 459 4.50 32.09 0.59
N GLU A 460 5.51 32.96 0.59
CA GLU A 460 5.38 34.34 1.10
C GLU A 460 4.25 35.11 0.40
N ASP A 461 4.12 34.96 -0.93
CA ASP A 461 3.02 35.57 -1.70
C ASP A 461 1.63 35.03 -1.32
N GLN A 462 1.55 33.79 -0.84
CA GLN A 462 0.30 33.22 -0.34
C GLN A 462 -0.03 33.80 1.04
N LEU A 463 0.95 33.91 1.94
CA LEU A 463 0.79 34.52 3.26
C LEU A 463 0.36 35.98 3.16
N VAL A 464 1.04 36.79 2.34
CA VAL A 464 0.71 38.21 2.14
C VAL A 464 -0.73 38.40 1.67
N ARG A 465 -1.22 37.56 0.75
CA ARG A 465 -2.61 37.62 0.27
C ARG A 465 -3.62 37.32 1.38
N MET A 466 -3.27 36.49 2.35
CA MET A 466 -4.17 36.12 3.43
C MET A 466 -4.32 37.18 4.53
N ARG A 467 -3.55 38.27 4.46
CA ARG A 467 -3.75 39.45 5.32
C ARG A 467 -5.04 40.21 4.99
N ALA A 468 -5.58 40.02 3.78
CA ALA A 468 -6.88 40.57 3.41
C ALA A 468 -8.02 39.80 4.12
N PRO A 469 -9.09 40.48 4.56
CA PRO A 469 -10.30 39.83 5.06
C PRO A 469 -10.89 38.85 4.04
N PRO A 470 -11.59 37.79 4.50
CA PRO A 470 -12.28 36.87 3.59
C PRO A 470 -13.31 37.62 2.74
N ASP A 471 -13.38 37.33 1.44
CA ASP A 471 -14.42 37.87 0.57
C ASP A 471 -15.81 37.40 1.04
N GLU A 472 -16.76 38.34 1.20
CA GLU A 472 -18.10 38.07 1.74
C GLU A 472 -18.91 37.11 0.85
N GLY A 473 -18.54 36.96 -0.43
CA GLY A 473 -19.17 36.03 -1.38
C GLY A 473 -18.82 34.55 -1.18
N GLU A 474 -17.75 34.23 -0.42
CA GLU A 474 -17.33 32.84 -0.13
C GLU A 474 -17.84 32.32 1.22
N GLN A 475 -18.57 33.15 1.98
CA GLN A 475 -19.03 32.83 3.34
C GLN A 475 -20.12 31.76 3.40
N GLN A 476 -20.74 31.40 2.28
CA GLN A 476 -21.74 30.33 2.19
C GLN A 476 -21.14 29.09 1.54
N LEU A 477 -20.43 28.28 2.34
CA LEU A 477 -20.36 26.85 2.04
C LEU A 477 -21.79 26.31 2.19
N PRO A 478 -22.47 25.86 1.11
CA PRO A 478 -23.83 25.35 1.24
C PRO A 478 -23.80 24.14 2.17
N GLY A 479 -24.63 24.19 3.21
CA GLY A 479 -24.89 23.06 4.10
C GLY A 479 -25.45 21.90 3.27
N MET A 480 -24.57 21.04 2.78
CA MET A 480 -24.93 19.86 2.02
C MET A 480 -25.31 18.78 3.03
N ASP A 481 -26.59 18.46 3.03
CA ASP A 481 -27.27 17.45 3.84
C ASP A 481 -26.42 16.19 4.03
N ASP A 482 -26.19 15.83 5.30
CA ASP A 482 -25.43 14.66 5.72
C ASP A 482 -26.33 13.41 5.68
N SER A 483 -26.75 13.03 4.48
CA SER A 483 -27.45 11.76 4.27
C SER A 483 -26.47 10.71 3.76
N ASP A 484 -25.88 9.98 4.72
CA ASP A 484 -25.18 8.71 4.49
C ASP A 484 -26.25 7.62 4.27
N GLU A 485 -26.90 7.58 3.11
CA GLU A 485 -27.70 6.42 2.71
C GLU A 485 -26.76 5.27 2.32
N GLU A 486 -26.38 4.46 3.30
CA GLU A 486 -25.98 3.07 3.04
C GLU A 486 -27.21 2.30 2.58
N VAL A 487 -27.29 2.02 1.28
CA VAL A 487 -28.31 1.11 0.71
C VAL A 487 -28.14 -0.25 1.38
N SER A 488 -29.06 -0.60 2.27
CA SER A 488 -29.18 -1.96 2.81
C SER A 488 -29.54 -2.92 1.67
N PRO A 489 -28.80 -4.03 1.45
CA PRO A 489 -29.18 -5.02 0.47
C PRO A 489 -30.25 -5.93 1.08
N GLY A 490 -31.53 -5.59 0.90
CA GLY A 490 -32.60 -6.47 1.38
C GLY A 490 -34.00 -5.89 1.45
N GLU A 491 -34.50 -5.23 0.40
CA GLU A 491 -35.95 -5.11 0.22
C GLU A 491 -36.34 -5.49 -1.22
N PRO A 492 -37.31 -6.41 -1.41
CA PRO A 492 -37.83 -6.73 -2.73
C PRO A 492 -38.73 -5.61 -3.24
N PRO A 493 -38.78 -5.37 -4.56
CA PRO A 493 -39.47 -4.21 -5.12
C PRO A 493 -40.99 -4.29 -4.91
N ALA A 494 -41.52 -3.38 -4.10
CA ALA A 494 -42.95 -3.17 -3.93
C ALA A 494 -43.56 -2.71 -5.27
N GLY A 495 -44.50 -3.51 -5.77
CA GLY A 495 -45.24 -3.25 -7.01
C GLY A 495 -46.12 -1.99 -6.91
N PHE A 496 -46.16 -1.26 -8.01
CA PHE A 496 -47.05 -0.12 -8.23
C PHE A 496 -48.53 -0.52 -8.02
N PRO A 497 -49.32 0.24 -7.24
CA PRO A 497 -50.75 0.05 -7.22
C PRO A 497 -51.37 0.72 -8.46
N SER A 498 -51.80 -0.13 -9.40
CA SER A 498 -52.66 0.22 -10.52
C SER A 498 -54.00 0.76 -10.03
N ARG A 499 -54.31 2.00 -10.41
CA ARG A 499 -55.59 2.68 -10.18
C ARG A 499 -56.63 2.18 -11.20
N PRO A 500 -57.82 1.71 -10.80
CA PRO A 500 -58.87 1.41 -11.76
C PRO A 500 -59.60 2.70 -12.17
N VAL A 501 -59.93 2.74 -13.46
CA VAL A 501 -60.60 3.81 -14.20
C VAL A 501 -62.13 3.67 -14.11
N THR A 502 -62.83 4.80 -14.34
CA THR A 502 -64.27 5.01 -14.67
C THR A 502 -65.29 4.79 -13.52
N THR A 503 -66.37 5.58 -13.35
CA THR A 503 -67.05 6.59 -14.18
C THR A 503 -68.00 7.43 -13.29
N ASP A 504 -68.29 8.64 -13.77
CA ASP A 504 -69.55 9.39 -13.70
C ASP A 504 -70.01 10.21 -12.48
N SER A 505 -70.59 11.35 -12.88
CA SER A 505 -71.67 12.14 -12.28
C SER A 505 -71.34 13.43 -11.51
N THR A 506 -71.25 14.52 -12.30
CA THR A 506 -72.11 15.73 -12.29
C THR A 506 -72.43 16.54 -11.01
N TYR A 507 -72.43 17.87 -11.20
CA TYR A 507 -73.02 19.00 -10.42
C TYR A 507 -72.27 19.36 -9.11
N PHE A 508 -71.86 20.59 -8.82
CA PHE A 508 -72.18 21.96 -9.28
C PHE A 508 -70.90 22.80 -9.42
#